data_AF-A0AAP8HTJ9-F1
#
_entry.id   AF-A0AAP8HTJ9-F1
#
_cell.length_a   1.000
_cell.length_b   1.000
_cell.length_c   1.000
_cell.angle_alpha   90.00
_cell.angle_beta   90.00
_cell.angle_gamma   90.00
#
_symmetry.space_group_name_H-M   'P 1'
#
loop_
_entity.id
_entity.type
_entity.pdbx_description
1 polymer ?
#
loop_
_entity_poly.entity_id
_entity_poly.type
_entity_poly.pdbx_seq_one_letter_code
_entity_poly.pdbx_strand_id
1 'polypeptide(L)'
;DTADRMEQRLGKYLNSEAVMPKLHKVLADAGIGSRREMEELIVAGRVSVNGEPAHIGQRVAPNDQVRVNGKPIMRTNTKKPPRVILYHKPAG
;
A
#
# COMPACT_ATOMS: atom_id res chain seq x y z
N ASP A 1 35.10 2.50 8.44
CA ASP A 1 34.70 3.76 7.77
C ASP A 1 33.87 3.69 6.50
N THR A 2 34.15 2.85 5.50
CA THR A 2 33.21 2.67 4.37
C THR A 2 31.99 1.83 4.75
N ALA A 3 32.18 0.82 5.61
CA ALA A 3 31.11 -0.05 6.13
C ALA A 3 30.09 0.72 6.97
N ASP A 4 30.54 1.57 7.90
CA ASP A 4 29.67 2.37 8.79
C ASP A 4 28.77 3.33 8.01
N ARG A 5 29.30 3.93 6.94
CA ARG A 5 28.54 4.84 6.06
C ARG A 5 27.49 4.10 5.23
N MET A 6 27.75 2.85 4.89
CA MET A 6 26.82 1.98 4.17
C MET A 6 25.71 1.47 5.11
N GLU A 7 26.05 1.08 6.34
CA GLU A 7 25.09 0.71 7.38
C GLU A 7 24.18 1.89 7.78
N GLN A 8 24.73 3.10 7.94
CA GLN A 8 23.91 4.29 8.19
C GLN A 8 22.94 4.58 7.04
N ARG A 9 23.38 4.42 5.78
CA ARG A 9 22.48 4.56 4.62
C ARG A 9 21.40 3.49 4.62
N LEU A 10 21.77 2.23 4.82
CA LEU A 10 20.84 1.11 4.82
C LEU A 10 19.82 1.23 5.97
N GLY A 11 20.27 1.57 7.17
CA GLY A 11 19.40 1.85 8.32
C GLY A 11 18.43 2.99 8.03
N LYS A 12 18.87 4.05 7.33
CA LYS A 12 17.99 5.14 6.89
C LYS A 12 16.96 4.68 5.85
N TYR A 13 17.31 3.76 4.95
CA TYR A 13 16.36 3.19 3.99
C TYR A 13 15.37 2.22 4.66
N LEU A 14 15.84 1.30 5.50
CA LEU A 14 15.02 0.31 6.19
C LEU A 14 14.05 0.94 7.19
N ASN A 15 14.46 2.03 7.84
CA ASN A 15 13.63 2.80 8.78
C ASN A 15 12.87 3.96 8.13
N SER A 16 13.04 4.16 6.82
CA SER A 16 12.35 5.22 6.09
C SER A 16 10.93 4.79 5.77
N GLU A 17 9.98 5.73 5.88
CA GLU A 17 8.61 5.58 5.38
C GLU A 17 8.53 5.06 3.93
N ALA A 18 9.59 5.21 3.13
CA ALA A 18 9.66 4.62 1.79
C ALA A 18 9.44 3.09 1.76
N VAL A 19 9.76 2.36 2.84
CA VAL A 19 9.53 0.90 2.95
C VAL A 19 8.07 0.57 3.21
N MET A 20 7.33 1.47 3.88
CA MET A 20 5.93 1.26 4.20
C MET A 20 5.07 1.54 2.96
N PRO A 21 4.27 0.58 2.48
CA PRO A 21 3.44 0.80 1.31
C PRO A 21 2.37 1.87 1.57
N LYS A 22 2.04 2.65 0.53
CA LYS A 22 0.91 3.58 0.56
C LYS A 22 -0.40 2.80 0.73
N LEU A 23 -1.33 3.37 1.50
CA LEU A 23 -2.62 2.77 1.84
C LEU A 23 -3.42 2.37 0.60
N HIS A 24 -3.54 3.24 -0.41
CA HIS A 24 -4.25 2.92 -1.65
C HIS A 24 -3.69 1.70 -2.39
N LYS A 25 -2.37 1.46 -2.28
CA LYS A 25 -1.73 0.29 -2.90
C LYS A 25 -2.12 -0.95 -2.12
N VAL A 26 -2.04 -0.89 -0.79
CA VAL A 26 -2.39 -2.01 0.08
C VAL A 26 -3.85 -2.43 -0.12
N LEU A 27 -4.76 -1.47 -0.23
CA LEU A 27 -6.18 -1.73 -0.46
C LEU A 27 -6.43 -2.35 -1.86
N ALA A 28 -5.75 -1.86 -2.88
CA ALA A 28 -5.85 -2.42 -4.23
C ALA A 28 -5.26 -3.84 -4.32
N ASP A 29 -4.11 -4.07 -3.69
CA ASP A 29 -3.47 -5.39 -3.62
C ASP A 29 -4.35 -6.39 -2.82
N ALA A 30 -5.17 -5.90 -1.89
CA ALA A 30 -6.19 -6.69 -1.18
C ALA A 30 -7.45 -6.97 -2.02
N GLY A 31 -7.52 -6.48 -3.27
CA GLY A 31 -8.61 -6.75 -4.20
C GLY A 31 -9.87 -5.92 -3.96
N ILE A 32 -9.79 -4.84 -3.17
CA ILE A 32 -10.95 -3.99 -2.87
C ILE A 32 -11.37 -3.14 -4.08
N GLY A 33 -10.43 -2.79 -4.96
CA GLY A 33 -10.67 -2.02 -6.18
C GLY A 33 -9.38 -1.48 -6.78
N SER A 34 -9.49 -0.57 -7.75
CA SER A 34 -8.32 0.08 -8.35
C SER A 34 -7.65 1.06 -7.37
N ARG A 35 -6.36 1.37 -7.55
CA ARG A 35 -5.67 2.35 -6.67
C ARG A 35 -6.36 3.72 -6.63
N ARG A 36 -6.99 4.15 -7.73
CA ARG A 36 -7.74 5.41 -7.82
C ARG A 36 -9.04 5.35 -7.04
N GLU A 37 -9.82 4.29 -7.21
CA GLU A 37 -11.02 4.05 -6.39
C GLU A 37 -10.68 4.05 -4.90
N MET A 38 -9.53 3.48 -4.52
CA MET A 38 -9.11 3.48 -3.12
C MET A 38 -8.80 4.88 -2.60
N GLU A 39 -8.22 5.77 -3.43
CA GLU A 39 -8.03 7.18 -3.06
C GLU A 39 -9.36 7.91 -2.93
N GLU A 40 -10.32 7.67 -3.82
CA GLU A 40 -11.67 8.23 -3.73
C GLU A 40 -12.38 7.81 -2.43
N LEU A 41 -12.27 6.52 -2.05
CA LEU A 41 -12.83 6.03 -0.79
C LEU A 41 -12.16 6.67 0.44
N ILE A 42 -10.85 6.94 0.37
CA ILE A 42 -10.12 7.64 1.44
C ILE A 42 -10.65 9.08 1.55
N VAL A 43 -10.77 9.80 0.43
CA VAL A 43 -11.31 11.18 0.41
C VAL A 43 -12.74 11.22 0.93
N ALA A 44 -13.55 10.22 0.59
CA ALA A 44 -14.93 10.10 1.07
C ALA A 44 -15.03 9.70 2.57
N GLY A 45 -13.92 9.56 3.29
CA GLY A 45 -13.91 9.17 4.71
C GLY A 45 -14.39 7.75 4.97
N ARG A 46 -14.40 6.89 3.95
CA ARG A 46 -14.87 5.50 4.04
C ARG A 46 -13.78 4.54 4.54
N VAL A 47 -12.55 5.02 4.66
CA VAL A 47 -11.39 4.23 5.10
C VAL A 47 -10.88 4.78 6.42
N SER A 48 -10.62 3.89 7.38
CA SER A 48 -10.02 4.23 8.67
C SER A 48 -8.79 3.37 8.94
N VAL A 49 -7.78 3.94 9.56
CA VAL A 49 -6.58 3.25 10.04
C VAL A 49 -6.51 3.42 11.56
N ASN A 50 -6.45 2.31 12.31
CA ASN A 50 -6.40 2.29 13.77
C ASN A 50 -7.53 3.07 14.45
N GLY A 51 -8.71 3.13 13.81
CA GLY A 51 -9.89 3.83 14.34
C GLY A 51 -10.06 5.26 13.84
N GLU A 52 -9.03 5.86 13.23
CA GLU A 52 -9.06 7.23 12.73
C GLU A 52 -9.30 7.29 11.21
N PRO A 53 -10.01 8.31 10.68
CA PRO A 53 -10.17 8.51 9.25
C PRO A 53 -8.81 8.61 8.54
N ALA A 54 -8.68 7.90 7.42
CA ALA A 54 -7.44 7.90 6.65
C ALA A 54 -7.28 9.18 5.79
N HIS A 55 -6.05 9.47 5.38
CA HIS A 55 -5.75 10.58 4.45
C HIS A 55 -5.02 10.11 3.18
N ILE A 56 -5.08 10.91 2.11
CA ILE A 56 -4.39 10.60 0.85
C ILE A 56 -2.88 10.52 1.10
N GLY A 57 -2.23 9.53 0.49
CA GLY A 57 -0.79 9.33 0.61
C GLY A 57 -0.33 8.70 1.92
N GLN A 58 -1.25 8.44 2.86
CA GLN A 58 -0.95 7.75 4.11
C GLN A 58 -0.26 6.42 3.85
N ARG A 59 0.75 6.11 4.65
CA ARG A 59 1.46 4.83 4.62
C ARG A 59 1.08 4.02 5.83
N VAL A 60 1.07 2.70 5.68
CA VAL A 60 0.59 1.80 6.73
C VAL A 60 1.58 0.68 7.02
N ALA A 61 1.74 0.38 8.30
CA ALA A 61 2.56 -0.70 8.84
C ALA A 61 1.82 -2.05 8.70
N PRO A 62 2.55 -3.17 8.65
CA PRO A 62 1.96 -4.52 8.66
C PRO A 62 1.06 -4.84 9.86
N ASN A 63 1.13 -4.06 10.93
CA ASN A 63 0.32 -4.24 12.14
C ASN A 63 -0.87 -3.28 12.25
N ASP A 64 -0.98 -2.29 11.35
CA ASP A 64 -2.08 -1.32 11.40
C ASP A 64 -3.43 -1.97 11.08
N GLN A 65 -4.46 -1.61 11.83
CA GLN A 65 -5.82 -2.07 11.57
C GLN A 65 -6.49 -1.17 10.53
N VAL A 66 -6.65 -1.68 9.31
CA VAL A 66 -7.33 -0.95 8.24
C VAL A 66 -8.76 -1.44 8.11
N ARG A 67 -9.72 -0.50 8.06
CA ARG A 67 -11.14 -0.79 7.81
C ARG A 67 -11.63 0.00 6.62
N VAL A 68 -12.50 -0.63 5.83
CA VAL A 68 -13.22 0.01 4.72
C VAL A 68 -14.71 -0.15 5.01
N ASN A 69 -15.47 0.95 5.03
CA ASN A 69 -16.88 0.97 5.40
C ASN A 69 -17.15 0.27 6.76
N GLY A 70 -16.25 0.45 7.73
CA GLY A 70 -16.32 -0.16 9.06
C GLY A 70 -15.93 -1.64 9.13
N LYS A 71 -15.70 -2.31 7.99
CA LYS A 71 -15.29 -3.71 7.95
C LYS A 71 -13.76 -3.82 7.94
N PRO A 72 -13.14 -4.61 8.85
CA PRO A 72 -11.70 -4.84 8.81
C PRO A 72 -11.33 -5.60 7.53
N ILE A 73 -10.25 -5.15 6.88
CA ILE A 73 -9.73 -5.84 5.69
C ILE A 73 -8.55 -6.74 6.07
N MET A 74 -8.58 -7.97 5.57
CA MET A 74 -7.48 -8.90 5.77
C MET A 74 -6.42 -8.66 4.70
N ARG A 75 -5.27 -8.12 5.11
CA ARG A 75 -4.15 -7.88 4.19
C ARG A 75 -3.48 -9.20 3.88
N THR A 76 -3.73 -9.74 2.70
CA THR A 76 -3.01 -10.93 2.27
C THR A 76 -1.59 -10.53 1.86
N ASN A 77 -0.59 -11.03 2.58
CA ASN A 77 0.82 -10.85 2.23
C ASN A 77 1.17 -11.77 1.05
N THR A 78 0.50 -11.55 -0.09
CA THR A 78 0.72 -12.37 -1.27
C THR A 78 1.95 -11.86 -1.98
N LYS A 79 3.10 -12.47 -1.68
CA LYS A 79 4.33 -12.39 -2.49
C LYS A 79 4.14 -13.09 -3.84
N LYS A 80 3.06 -12.79 -4.56
CA LYS A 80 2.85 -13.32 -5.90
C LYS A 80 3.76 -12.52 -6.85
N PRO A 81 4.57 -13.20 -7.69
CA PRO A 81 5.34 -12.50 -8.70
C PRO A 81 4.40 -11.77 -9.67
N PRO A 82 4.83 -10.65 -10.27
CA PRO A 82 4.03 -9.93 -11.25
C PRO A 82 3.67 -10.85 -12.43
N ARG A 83 2.43 -10.76 -12.90
CA ARG A 83 1.98 -11.43 -14.13
C ARG A 83 2.15 -10.46 -15.29
N VAL A 84 2.92 -10.84 -16.30
CA VAL A 84 3.21 -10.02 -17.49
C VAL A 84 2.60 -10.70 -18.70
N ILE A 85 1.86 -9.94 -19.51
CA ILE A 85 1.24 -10.43 -20.75
C ILE A 85 1.66 -9.48 -21.88
N LEU A 86 2.10 -10.03 -23.00
CA LEU A 86 2.27 -9.31 -24.25
C LEU A 86 1.02 -9.55 -25.11
N TYR A 87 0.33 -8.49 -25.49
CA TYR A 87 -0.91 -8.58 -26.23
C TYR A 87 -0.84 -7.73 -27.50
N HIS A 88 -1.00 -8.38 -28.66
CA HIS A 88 -1.26 -7.71 -29.92
C HIS A 88 -2.76 -7.47 -30.01
N LYS A 89 -3.23 -6.31 -29.51
CA LYS A 89 -4.62 -5.89 -29.62
C LYS A 89 -4.97 -5.66 -31.10
N PRO A 90 -5.90 -6.44 -31.70
CA PRO A 90 -6.37 -6.16 -33.06
C PRO A 90 -7.26 -4.90 -33.07
N ALA A 91 -7.57 -4.40 -34.26
CA ALA A 91 -8.53 -3.32 -34.41
C ALA A 91 -9.91 -3.75 -33.84
N GLY A 92 -10.53 -2.87 -33.05
CA GLY A 92 -11.77 -3.13 -32.30
C GLY A 92 -11.89 -2.27 -31.05
#